data_AF-A0A0P1GAC5-F1
#
_entry.id   AF-A0A0P1GAC5-F1
#
_cell.length_a   1.000
_cell.length_b   1.000
_cell.length_c   1.000
_cell.angle_alpha   90.00
_cell.angle_beta   90.00
_cell.angle_gamma   90.00
#
_symmetry.space_group_name_H-M   'P 1'
#
loop_
_entity.id
_entity.type
_entity.pdbx_description
1 polymer ?
#
loop_
_entity_poly.entity_id
_entity_poly.type
_entity_poly.pdbx_seq_one_letter_code
_entity_poly.pdbx_strand_id
1 'polypeptide(L)'
;MTDTAPTALNLPMVDPLPEATQKYFDICQDKLGMIPNVLRAYAFDIEKLNVFTAMYNDLMLANSGLTKLEREMIAVVVSSINKCFYCLTAHGAAVRELSGDPKLGEMLVMNWRVADLNHRQRAMLAFAEKMTVESSKIAEYDRESLRDAGFSDRDIWDIANVAGFFNMTNRVASATDMRPNDEYHAQAR
;
A
#
# COMPACT_ATOMS: atom_id res chain seq x y z
N MET A 1 7.90 -5.34 -26.09
CA MET A 1 7.98 -5.62 -24.64
C MET A 1 7.46 -7.03 -24.47
N THR A 2 8.23 -7.95 -23.87
CA THR A 2 7.73 -9.29 -23.60
C THR A 2 6.59 -9.18 -22.60
N ASP A 3 5.44 -9.79 -22.93
CA ASP A 3 4.11 -9.65 -22.30
C ASP A 3 4.02 -10.06 -20.81
N THR A 4 5.14 -10.24 -20.12
CA THR A 4 5.25 -10.90 -18.81
C THR A 4 6.11 -10.15 -17.79
N ALA A 5 6.74 -9.03 -18.18
CA ALA A 5 7.58 -8.23 -17.29
C ALA A 5 6.72 -7.39 -16.32
N PRO A 6 7.07 -7.31 -15.02
CA PRO A 6 6.28 -6.56 -14.04
C PRO A 6 6.38 -5.04 -14.19
N THR A 7 7.30 -4.53 -15.02
CA THR A 7 7.55 -3.09 -15.27
C THR A 7 7.97 -2.87 -16.71
N ALA A 8 8.00 -1.61 -17.17
CA ALA A 8 8.56 -1.24 -18.48
C ALA A 8 10.10 -1.26 -18.54
N LEU A 9 10.79 -1.51 -17.41
CA LEU A 9 12.25 -1.57 -17.35
C LEU A 9 12.79 -2.97 -17.63
N ASN A 10 13.93 -3.04 -18.34
CA ASN A 10 14.65 -4.29 -18.57
C ASN A 10 15.56 -4.64 -17.38
N LEU A 11 14.94 -5.07 -16.28
CA LEU A 11 15.59 -5.53 -15.05
C LEU A 11 15.15 -6.96 -14.76
N PRO A 12 15.74 -7.97 -15.44
CA PRO A 12 15.39 -9.37 -15.19
C PRO A 12 15.75 -9.75 -13.76
N MET A 13 14.97 -10.65 -13.17
CA MET A 13 15.27 -11.21 -11.84
C MET A 13 16.61 -11.94 -11.88
N VAL A 14 17.26 -12.04 -10.72
CA VAL A 14 18.43 -12.92 -10.58
C VAL A 14 18.00 -14.36 -10.88
N ASP A 15 18.77 -15.06 -11.71
CA ASP A 15 18.53 -16.46 -12.08
C ASP A 15 19.86 -17.25 -11.98
N PRO A 16 19.95 -18.26 -11.09
CA PRO A 16 18.90 -18.72 -10.17
C PRO A 16 18.64 -17.72 -9.03
N LEU A 17 17.38 -17.68 -8.55
CA LEU A 17 17.05 -16.95 -7.33
C LEU A 17 17.76 -17.59 -6.11
N PRO A 18 18.19 -16.80 -5.12
CA PRO A 18 18.65 -17.35 -3.85
C PRO A 18 17.56 -18.18 -3.17
N GLU A 19 17.93 -19.26 -2.50
CA GLU A 19 17.00 -20.22 -1.88
C GLU A 19 15.97 -19.55 -0.95
N ALA A 20 16.41 -18.58 -0.14
CA ALA A 20 15.52 -17.84 0.76
C ALA A 20 14.48 -17.01 0.00
N THR A 21 14.86 -16.38 -1.11
CA THR A 21 13.96 -15.60 -1.96
C THR A 21 12.98 -16.51 -2.69
N GLN A 22 13.45 -17.64 -3.23
CA GLN A 22 12.59 -18.64 -3.87
C GLN A 22 11.53 -19.15 -2.88
N LYS A 23 11.96 -19.54 -1.68
CA LYS A 23 11.04 -19.98 -0.61
C LYS A 23 10.02 -18.91 -0.24
N TYR A 24 10.41 -17.63 -0.21
CA TYR A 24 9.47 -16.54 0.03
C TYR A 24 8.44 -16.40 -1.09
N PHE A 25 8.86 -16.54 -2.36
CA PHE A 25 7.97 -16.53 -3.51
C PHE A 25 7.00 -17.71 -3.51
N ASP A 26 7.47 -18.90 -3.13
CA ASP A 26 6.64 -20.09 -2.99
C ASP A 26 5.57 -19.88 -1.90
N ILE A 27 5.93 -19.26 -0.76
CA ILE A 27 4.97 -18.90 0.29
C ILE A 27 3.92 -17.88 -0.22
N CYS A 28 4.34 -16.89 -1.01
CA CYS A 28 3.41 -15.96 -1.64
C CYS A 28 2.46 -16.68 -2.59
N GLN A 29 2.97 -17.57 -3.44
CA GLN A 29 2.19 -18.37 -4.37
C GLN A 29 1.16 -19.23 -3.63
N ASP A 30 1.55 -19.90 -2.55
CA ASP A 30 0.66 -20.76 -1.77
C ASP A 30 -0.43 -19.99 -1.04
N LYS A 31 -0.09 -18.82 -0.47
CA LYS A 31 -1.02 -18.04 0.37
C LYS A 31 -1.91 -17.09 -0.41
N LEU A 32 -1.40 -16.52 -1.49
CA LEU A 32 -2.06 -15.47 -2.27
C LEU A 32 -2.55 -15.97 -3.63
N GLY A 33 -2.17 -17.19 -4.02
CA GLY A 33 -2.42 -17.73 -5.37
C GLY A 33 -1.56 -17.06 -6.45
N MET A 34 -0.65 -16.15 -6.08
CA MET A 34 0.19 -15.38 -6.99
C MET A 34 1.48 -14.93 -6.30
N ILE A 35 2.50 -14.60 -7.10
CA ILE A 35 3.64 -13.81 -6.65
C ILE A 35 3.38 -12.34 -7.00
N PRO A 36 3.22 -11.43 -6.02
CA PRO A 36 3.02 -10.02 -6.29
C PRO A 36 4.11 -9.43 -7.19
N ASN A 37 3.70 -8.76 -8.26
CA ASN A 37 4.62 -8.24 -9.28
C ASN A 37 5.63 -7.23 -8.74
N VAL A 38 5.33 -6.51 -7.65
CA VAL A 38 6.32 -5.68 -6.96
C VAL A 38 7.51 -6.50 -6.45
N LEU A 39 7.30 -7.72 -5.95
CA LEU A 39 8.41 -8.58 -5.51
C LEU A 39 9.28 -8.98 -6.68
N ARG A 40 8.66 -9.36 -7.80
CA ARG A 40 9.37 -9.68 -9.05
C ARG A 40 10.15 -8.46 -9.58
N ALA A 41 9.59 -7.26 -9.47
CA ALA A 41 10.23 -6.02 -9.91
C ALA A 41 11.47 -5.65 -9.08
N TYR A 42 11.54 -6.06 -7.81
CA TYR A 42 12.73 -5.86 -6.95
C TYR A 42 13.73 -7.02 -7.03
N ALA A 43 13.34 -8.19 -7.54
CA ALA A 43 14.16 -9.41 -7.49
C ALA A 43 15.37 -9.45 -8.44
N PHE A 44 15.67 -8.36 -9.15
CA PHE A 44 16.96 -8.19 -9.84
C PHE A 44 18.10 -7.84 -8.85
N ASP A 45 17.77 -7.30 -7.67
CA ASP A 45 18.70 -6.95 -6.59
C ASP A 45 18.09 -7.39 -5.25
N ILE A 46 18.66 -8.45 -4.68
CA ILE A 46 18.11 -9.14 -3.50
C ILE A 46 18.23 -8.29 -2.24
N GLU A 47 19.25 -7.43 -2.14
CA GLU A 47 19.36 -6.50 -1.02
C GLU A 47 18.22 -5.48 -1.07
N LYS A 48 17.89 -4.95 -2.26
CA LYS A 48 16.74 -4.05 -2.43
C LYS A 48 15.42 -4.75 -2.11
N LEU A 49 15.24 -6.00 -2.54
CA LEU A 49 14.05 -6.78 -2.22
C LEU A 49 13.91 -7.00 -0.70
N ASN A 50 15.00 -7.33 -0.01
CA ASN A 50 14.99 -7.53 1.44
C ASN A 50 14.64 -6.24 2.19
N VAL A 51 15.19 -5.09 1.77
CA VAL A 51 14.86 -3.79 2.38
C VAL A 51 13.40 -3.43 2.15
N PHE A 52 12.90 -3.60 0.92
CA PHE A 52 11.51 -3.31 0.60
C PHE A 52 10.54 -4.18 1.40
N THR A 53 10.76 -5.50 1.42
CA THR A 53 9.87 -6.45 2.12
C THR A 53 9.92 -6.26 3.64
N ALA A 54 11.09 -5.96 4.21
CA ALA A 54 11.21 -5.66 5.63
C ALA A 54 10.38 -4.44 6.03
N MET A 55 10.51 -3.33 5.30
CA MET A 55 9.75 -2.11 5.56
C MET A 55 8.25 -2.31 5.35
N TYR A 56 7.86 -3.01 4.27
CA TYR A 56 6.46 -3.33 4.00
C TYR A 56 5.83 -4.17 5.11
N ASN A 57 6.50 -5.23 5.54
CA ASN A 57 5.99 -6.14 6.55
C ASN A 57 5.87 -5.45 7.92
N ASP A 58 6.84 -4.60 8.28
CA ASP A 58 6.77 -3.83 9.53
C ASP A 58 5.57 -2.88 9.51
N LEU A 59 5.45 -2.04 8.48
CA LEU A 59 4.38 -1.05 8.39
C LEU A 59 3.00 -1.70 8.26
N MET A 60 2.84 -2.71 7.40
CA MET A 60 1.52 -3.22 7.02
C MET A 60 1.04 -4.41 7.87
N LEU A 61 1.95 -5.17 8.49
CA LEU A 61 1.61 -6.43 9.14
C LEU A 61 1.98 -6.51 10.62
N ALA A 62 2.98 -5.75 11.09
CA ALA A 62 3.41 -5.81 12.48
C ALA A 62 2.42 -5.13 13.44
N ASN A 63 2.74 -5.21 14.75
CA ASN A 63 1.93 -4.64 15.83
C ASN A 63 1.88 -3.10 15.73
N SER A 64 0.67 -2.57 15.75
CA SER A 64 0.35 -1.15 15.70
C SER A 64 -1.00 -0.93 16.37
N GLY A 65 -1.29 0.29 16.84
CA GLY A 65 -2.65 0.69 17.23
C GLY A 65 -3.57 0.93 16.02
N LEU A 66 -3.01 0.90 14.80
CA LEU A 66 -3.77 0.81 13.55
C LEU A 66 -4.07 -0.65 13.20
N THR A 67 -5.33 -0.92 12.89
CA THR A 67 -5.73 -2.18 12.27
C THR A 67 -5.09 -2.33 10.88
N LYS A 68 -5.00 -3.57 10.38
CA LYS A 68 -4.52 -3.81 9.00
C LYS A 68 -5.41 -3.12 7.97
N LEU A 69 -6.73 -3.12 8.20
CA LEU A 69 -7.68 -2.40 7.35
C LEU A 69 -7.40 -0.90 7.34
N GLU A 70 -7.21 -0.25 8.50
CA GLU A 70 -6.90 1.20 8.55
C GLU A 70 -5.61 1.55 7.76
N ARG A 71 -4.59 0.70 7.83
CA ARG A 71 -3.35 0.88 7.05
C ARG A 71 -3.59 0.76 5.54
N GLU A 72 -4.41 -0.21 5.12
CA GLU A 72 -4.82 -0.36 3.72
C GLU A 72 -5.73 0.78 3.23
N MET A 73 -6.58 1.33 4.11
CA MET A 73 -7.38 2.51 3.80
C MET A 73 -6.48 3.72 3.52
N ILE A 74 -5.43 3.95 4.33
CA ILE A 74 -4.42 4.98 4.06
C ILE A 74 -3.76 4.71 2.70
N ALA A 75 -3.33 3.47 2.45
CA ALA A 75 -2.70 3.08 1.19
C ALA A 75 -3.55 3.45 -0.04
N VAL A 76 -4.84 3.12 -0.01
CA VAL A 76 -5.78 3.40 -1.10
C VAL A 76 -6.03 4.91 -1.25
N VAL A 77 -6.21 5.67 -0.17
CA VAL A 77 -6.43 7.12 -0.25
C VAL A 77 -5.22 7.84 -0.85
N VAL A 78 -4.01 7.54 -0.37
CA VAL A 78 -2.77 8.08 -0.94
C VAL A 78 -2.64 7.73 -2.42
N SER A 79 -2.93 6.47 -2.77
CA SER A 79 -2.87 5.98 -4.15
C SER A 79 -3.93 6.58 -5.06
N SER A 80 -5.11 6.92 -4.53
CA SER A 80 -6.19 7.60 -5.27
C SER A 80 -5.81 9.03 -5.62
N ILE A 81 -5.18 9.74 -4.69
CA ILE A 81 -4.68 11.10 -4.92
C ILE A 81 -3.57 11.07 -5.97
N ASN A 82 -2.61 10.15 -5.84
CA ASN A 82 -1.47 10.02 -6.75
C ASN A 82 -1.80 9.30 -8.08
N LYS A 83 -3.03 8.79 -8.26
CA LYS A 83 -3.47 8.04 -9.45
C LYS A 83 -2.59 6.82 -9.78
N CYS A 84 -2.09 6.13 -8.76
CA CYS A 84 -1.21 4.98 -8.94
C CYS A 84 -1.99 3.71 -9.30
N PHE A 85 -1.94 3.28 -10.56
CA PHE A 85 -2.67 2.09 -11.06
C PHE A 85 -2.31 0.80 -10.30
N TYR A 86 -1.02 0.52 -10.10
CA TYR A 86 -0.55 -0.66 -9.37
C TYR A 86 -1.14 -0.70 -7.95
N CYS A 87 -0.93 0.37 -7.19
CA CYS A 87 -1.30 0.41 -5.78
C CYS A 87 -2.82 0.46 -5.59
N LEU A 88 -3.56 1.19 -6.42
CA LEU A 88 -5.03 1.18 -6.37
C LEU A 88 -5.61 -0.21 -6.62
N THR A 89 -5.02 -0.96 -7.55
CA THR A 89 -5.47 -2.32 -7.87
C THR A 89 -5.21 -3.28 -6.71
N ALA A 90 -3.96 -3.34 -6.23
CA ALA A 90 -3.56 -4.29 -5.19
C ALA A 90 -4.16 -3.94 -3.81
N HIS A 91 -4.00 -2.69 -3.36
CA HIS A 91 -4.48 -2.28 -2.03
C HIS A 91 -6.00 -2.05 -2.02
N GLY A 92 -6.61 -1.72 -3.16
CA GLY A 92 -8.06 -1.75 -3.31
C GLY A 92 -8.62 -3.16 -3.08
N ALA A 93 -7.97 -4.19 -3.64
CA ALA A 93 -8.34 -5.58 -3.36
C ALA A 93 -8.16 -5.95 -1.87
N ALA A 94 -7.08 -5.50 -1.24
CA ALA A 94 -6.86 -5.70 0.19
C ALA A 94 -7.94 -5.04 1.06
N VAL A 95 -8.38 -3.82 0.75
CA VAL A 95 -9.50 -3.17 1.45
C VAL A 95 -10.78 -3.98 1.31
N ARG A 96 -11.13 -4.43 0.09
CA ARG A 96 -12.35 -5.23 -0.13
C ARG A 96 -12.32 -6.53 0.68
N GLU A 97 -11.19 -7.23 0.67
CA GLU A 97 -10.99 -8.47 1.43
C GLU A 97 -11.08 -8.24 2.94
N LEU A 98 -10.29 -7.31 3.48
CA LEU A 98 -10.18 -7.10 4.94
C LEU A 98 -11.45 -6.51 5.56
N SER A 99 -12.22 -5.74 4.79
CA SER A 99 -13.47 -5.17 5.27
C SER A 99 -14.67 -6.11 5.09
N GLY A 100 -14.58 -7.08 4.16
CA GLY A 100 -15.75 -7.82 3.69
C GLY A 100 -16.79 -6.95 2.97
N ASP A 101 -16.43 -5.70 2.62
CA ASP A 101 -17.30 -4.74 1.91
C ASP A 101 -16.63 -4.27 0.61
N PRO A 102 -17.00 -4.87 -0.53
CA PRO A 102 -16.50 -4.45 -1.84
C PRO A 102 -16.75 -2.97 -2.13
N LYS A 103 -17.86 -2.39 -1.64
CA LYS A 103 -18.21 -0.99 -1.89
C LYS A 103 -17.27 -0.04 -1.18
N LEU A 104 -16.81 -0.38 0.03
CA LEU A 104 -15.83 0.43 0.74
C LEU A 104 -14.54 0.57 -0.08
N GLY A 105 -14.05 -0.54 -0.65
CA GLY A 105 -12.88 -0.51 -1.55
C GLY A 105 -13.06 0.46 -2.72
N GLU A 106 -14.20 0.39 -3.41
CA GLU A 106 -14.51 1.30 -4.53
C GLU A 106 -14.64 2.76 -4.09
N MET A 107 -15.30 3.01 -2.95
CA MET A 107 -15.44 4.36 -2.40
C MET A 107 -14.07 4.98 -2.07
N LEU A 108 -13.16 4.23 -1.45
CA LEU A 108 -11.81 4.74 -1.14
C LEU A 108 -10.98 4.97 -2.41
N VAL A 109 -11.10 4.09 -3.42
CA VAL A 109 -10.44 4.26 -4.72
C VAL A 109 -10.93 5.53 -5.42
N MET A 110 -12.23 5.78 -5.43
CA MET A 110 -12.84 6.85 -6.21
C MET A 110 -12.88 8.21 -5.49
N ASN A 111 -13.39 8.23 -4.25
CA ASN A 111 -13.47 9.41 -3.39
C ASN A 111 -13.80 9.00 -1.95
N TRP A 112 -12.78 8.91 -1.10
CA TRP A 112 -12.94 8.44 0.29
C TRP A 112 -13.99 9.20 1.12
N ARG A 113 -14.30 10.45 0.74
CA ARG A 113 -15.28 11.29 1.45
C ARG A 113 -16.70 10.73 1.40
N VAL A 114 -17.04 9.95 0.38
CA VAL A 114 -18.38 9.35 0.24
C VAL A 114 -18.57 8.09 1.06
N ALA A 115 -17.49 7.53 1.63
CA ALA A 115 -17.59 6.37 2.51
C ALA A 115 -18.20 6.75 3.86
N ASP A 116 -18.99 5.82 4.43
CA ASP A 116 -19.53 5.96 5.78
C ASP A 116 -18.45 5.58 6.81
N LEU A 117 -17.60 6.56 7.13
CA LEU A 117 -16.47 6.42 8.02
C LEU A 117 -16.76 7.03 9.38
N ASN A 118 -16.30 6.37 10.44
CA ASN A 118 -16.36 6.94 11.78
C ASN A 118 -15.37 8.12 11.94
N HIS A 119 -15.52 8.89 13.03
CA HIS A 119 -14.68 10.07 13.28
C HIS A 119 -13.17 9.76 13.24
N ARG A 120 -12.75 8.65 13.85
CA ARG A 120 -11.36 8.18 13.89
C ARG A 120 -10.79 7.96 12.49
N GLN A 121 -11.51 7.21 11.66
CA GLN A 121 -11.09 6.92 10.29
C GLN A 121 -11.07 8.18 9.41
N ARG A 122 -12.04 9.08 9.56
CA ARG A 122 -12.05 10.35 8.80
C ARG A 122 -10.86 11.23 9.16
N ALA A 123 -10.52 11.38 10.45
CA ALA A 123 -9.38 12.17 10.90
C ALA A 123 -8.06 11.60 10.34
N MET A 124 -7.88 10.28 10.40
CA MET A 124 -6.72 9.58 9.84
C MET A 124 -6.57 9.81 8.33
N LEU A 125 -7.64 9.63 7.55
CA LEU A 125 -7.58 9.77 6.09
C LEU A 125 -7.43 11.22 5.64
N ALA A 126 -8.03 12.17 6.36
CA ALA A 126 -7.81 13.60 6.12
C ALA A 126 -6.35 14.00 6.34
N PHE A 127 -5.71 13.49 7.40
CA PHE A 127 -4.29 13.71 7.65
C PHE A 127 -3.41 13.09 6.56
N ALA A 128 -3.68 11.85 6.14
CA ALA A 128 -2.96 11.17 5.06
C ALA A 128 -3.10 11.91 3.71
N GLU A 129 -4.29 12.42 3.40
CA GLU A 129 -4.52 13.26 2.22
C GLU A 129 -3.73 14.56 2.29
N LYS A 130 -3.79 15.29 3.41
CA LYS A 130 -3.03 16.54 3.59
C LYS A 130 -1.52 16.32 3.48
N MET A 131 -0.99 15.26 4.10
CA MET A 131 0.42 14.88 3.95
C MET A 131 0.78 14.59 2.49
N THR A 132 -0.13 14.02 1.72
CA THR A 132 0.12 13.66 0.32
C THR A 132 0.16 14.90 -0.59
N VAL A 133 -0.75 15.85 -0.37
CA VAL A 133 -0.88 17.04 -1.25
C VAL A 133 -0.05 18.23 -0.81
N GLU A 134 0.20 18.40 0.50
CA GLU A 134 0.84 19.60 1.04
C GLU A 134 1.57 19.37 2.38
N SER A 135 2.41 18.33 2.47
CA SER A 135 3.16 18.00 3.70
C SER A 135 3.90 19.17 4.36
N SER A 136 4.37 20.15 3.57
CA SER A 136 5.03 21.36 4.06
C SER A 136 4.13 22.30 4.87
N LYS A 137 2.81 22.11 4.81
CA LYS A 137 1.81 22.87 5.58
C LYS A 137 1.25 22.10 6.77
N ILE A 138 1.75 20.90 7.06
CA ILE A 138 1.40 20.19 8.29
C ILE A 138 1.91 20.98 9.49
N ALA A 139 1.06 21.18 10.48
CA ALA A 139 1.37 21.89 11.72
C ALA A 139 0.77 21.16 12.93
N GLU A 140 0.95 21.71 14.14
CA GLU A 140 0.54 21.03 15.38
C GLU A 140 -0.96 20.75 15.45
N TYR A 141 -1.79 21.66 14.93
CA TYR A 141 -3.25 21.46 14.93
C TYR A 141 -3.69 20.21 14.14
N ASP A 142 -2.90 19.77 13.16
CA ASP A 142 -3.18 18.53 12.42
C ASP A 142 -2.92 17.29 13.28
N ARG A 143 -1.85 17.32 14.09
CA ARG A 143 -1.55 16.25 15.05
C ARG A 143 -2.55 16.25 16.19
N GLU A 144 -2.95 17.42 16.66
CA GLU A 144 -3.97 17.54 17.71
C GLU A 144 -5.32 16.99 17.27
N SER A 145 -5.72 17.25 16.02
CA SER A 145 -6.95 16.67 15.44
C SER A 145 -6.93 15.13 15.43
N LEU A 146 -5.75 14.50 15.30
CA LEU A 146 -5.62 13.04 15.45
C LEU A 146 -5.73 12.61 16.92
N ARG A 147 -5.16 13.36 17.86
CA ARG A 147 -5.30 13.08 19.30
C ARG A 147 -6.75 13.19 19.75
N ASP A 148 -7.46 14.21 19.29
CA ASP A 148 -8.91 14.39 19.51
C ASP A 148 -9.73 13.21 18.96
N ALA A 149 -9.24 12.55 17.92
CA ALA A 149 -9.81 11.34 17.34
C ALA A 149 -9.35 10.04 18.03
N GLY A 150 -8.60 10.14 19.12
CA GLY A 150 -8.15 9.02 19.96
C GLY A 150 -6.89 8.32 19.46
N PHE A 151 -6.07 8.96 18.61
CA PHE A 151 -4.76 8.43 18.24
C PHE A 151 -3.69 8.84 19.25
N SER A 152 -2.85 7.89 19.64
CA SER A 152 -1.62 8.18 20.39
C SER A 152 -0.53 8.74 19.48
N ASP A 153 0.51 9.38 20.04
CA ASP A 153 1.66 9.83 19.24
C ASP A 153 2.34 8.69 18.46
N ARG A 154 2.30 7.46 19.01
CA ARG A 154 2.78 6.28 18.29
C ARG A 154 1.90 5.94 17.09
N ASP A 155 0.58 6.07 17.22
CA ASP A 155 -0.33 5.87 16.07
C ASP A 155 -0.15 6.96 15.02
N ILE A 156 0.06 8.22 15.43
CA ILE A 156 0.34 9.34 14.51
C ILE A 156 1.62 9.05 13.71
N TRP A 157 2.66 8.51 14.36
CA TRP A 157 3.88 8.06 13.69
C TRP A 157 3.59 6.96 12.65
N ASP A 158 2.79 5.95 13.02
CA ASP A 158 2.44 4.85 12.11
C ASP A 158 1.61 5.37 10.92
N ILE A 159 0.61 6.25 11.14
CA ILE A 159 -0.18 6.90 10.07
C ILE A 159 0.75 7.63 9.09
N ALA A 160 1.66 8.45 9.63
CA ALA A 160 2.59 9.24 8.82
C ALA A 160 3.53 8.36 7.99
N ASN A 161 4.06 7.27 8.57
CA ASN A 161 4.97 6.37 7.87
C ASN A 161 4.25 5.52 6.82
N VAL A 162 3.02 5.06 7.08
CA VAL A 162 2.22 4.38 6.05
C VAL A 162 1.91 5.33 4.90
N ALA A 163 1.47 6.56 5.18
CA ALA A 163 1.19 7.55 4.14
C ALA A 163 2.45 7.95 3.35
N GLY A 164 3.59 8.13 4.03
CA GLY A 164 4.89 8.41 3.41
C GLY A 164 5.40 7.25 2.55
N PHE A 165 5.26 6.01 3.03
CA PHE A 165 5.61 4.81 2.29
C PHE A 165 4.81 4.69 1.00
N PHE A 166 3.50 4.92 1.04
CA PHE A 166 2.69 4.89 -0.19
C PHE A 166 2.98 6.06 -1.12
N ASN A 167 3.35 7.22 -0.60
CA ASN A 167 3.87 8.30 -1.44
C ASN A 167 5.15 7.88 -2.19
N MET A 168 6.05 7.11 -1.55
CA MET A 168 7.22 6.54 -2.20
C MET A 168 6.83 5.46 -3.24
N THR A 169 6.07 4.44 -2.84
CA THR A 169 5.76 3.30 -3.72
C THR A 169 4.91 3.71 -4.91
N ASN A 170 3.98 4.65 -4.75
CA ASN A 170 3.21 5.21 -5.86
C ASN A 170 4.11 5.85 -6.92
N ARG A 171 5.14 6.60 -6.48
CA ARG A 171 6.11 7.25 -7.38
C ARG A 171 6.95 6.21 -8.11
N VAL A 172 7.44 5.20 -7.41
CA VAL A 172 8.23 4.11 -8.03
C VAL A 172 7.39 3.32 -9.03
N ALA A 173 6.17 2.90 -8.65
CA ALA A 173 5.29 2.16 -9.52
C ALA A 173 4.91 2.95 -10.78
N SER A 174 4.52 4.23 -10.61
CA SER A 174 4.13 5.07 -11.74
C SER A 174 5.31 5.39 -12.66
N ALA A 175 6.50 5.67 -12.10
CA ALA A 175 7.70 5.99 -12.87
C ALA A 175 8.22 4.79 -13.69
N THR A 176 7.92 3.57 -13.27
CA THR A 176 8.40 2.33 -13.91
C THR A 176 7.32 1.61 -14.72
N ASP A 177 6.11 2.17 -14.82
CA ASP A 177 4.93 1.50 -15.37
C ASP A 177 4.74 0.09 -14.79
N MET A 178 4.79 0.00 -13.45
CA MET A 178 4.64 -1.28 -12.75
C MET A 178 3.22 -1.80 -12.92
N ARG A 179 3.10 -3.06 -13.34
CA ARG A 179 1.81 -3.72 -13.61
C ARG A 179 1.37 -4.58 -12.43
N PRO A 180 0.17 -4.35 -11.86
CA PRO A 180 -0.37 -5.26 -10.85
C PRO A 180 -0.65 -6.63 -11.48
N ASN A 181 -0.75 -7.65 -10.64
CA ASN A 181 -1.22 -8.97 -11.07
C ASN A 181 -2.71 -8.87 -11.48
N ASP A 182 -3.09 -9.57 -12.54
CA ASP A 182 -4.46 -9.52 -13.09
C ASP A 182 -5.50 -10.06 -12.09
N GLU A 183 -5.09 -11.02 -11.27
CA GLU A 183 -5.92 -11.67 -10.25
C GLU A 183 -6.55 -10.67 -9.28
N TYR A 184 -5.86 -9.57 -8.95
CA TYR A 184 -6.40 -8.53 -8.06
C TYR A 184 -7.68 -7.88 -8.58
N HIS A 185 -7.90 -7.84 -9.90
CA HIS A 185 -9.08 -7.20 -10.47
C HIS A 185 -10.38 -7.94 -10.14
N ALA A 186 -10.33 -9.26 -9.98
CA ALA A 186 -11.49 -10.12 -9.71
C ALA A 186 -11.67 -10.51 -8.22
N GLN A 187 -10.66 -10.25 -7.38
CA GLN A 187 -10.71 -10.61 -5.96
C GLN A 187 -11.70 -9.77 -5.13
N ALA A 188 -12.39 -10.43 -4.20
CA ALA A 188 -13.30 -9.82 -3.21
C ALA A 188 -14.29 -8.81 -3.85
N ARG A 189 -15.11 -9.29 -4.79
CA ARG A 189 -16.09 -8.48 -5.55
C ARG A 189 -17.52 -8.75 -5.12
#